data_AF-A0ABD0ND15-F1
#
_entry.id   AF-A0ABD0ND15-F1
#
_cell.length_a   1.000
_cell.length_b   1.000
_cell.length_c   1.000
_cell.angle_alpha   90.00
_cell.angle_beta   90.00
_cell.angle_gamma   90.00
#
_symmetry.space_group_name_H-M   'P 1'
#
loop_
_entity.id
_entity.type
_entity.pdbx_description
1 polymer ?
#
loop_
_entity_poly.entity_id
_entity_poly.type
_entity_poly.pdbx_seq_one_letter_code
_entity_poly.pdbx_strand_id
1 'polypeptide(L)' 'FHGQRDVHLDKNFFLTHAQKARSETFINLREVCTRFKLPPGEYLIVPSTFEPNKD' A
#
# COMPACT_ATOMS: atom_id res chain seq x y z
N PHE A 1 -7.73 11.16 -7.65
CA PHE A 1 -6.35 11.65 -7.85
C PHE A 1 -5.77 11.25 -9.21
N HIS A 2 -6.61 10.95 -10.21
CA HIS A 2 -6.10 10.44 -11.48
C HIS A 2 -5.21 11.45 -12.20
N GLY A 3 -4.03 11.01 -12.65
CA GLY A 3 -3.04 11.86 -13.31
C GLY A 3 -2.31 12.86 -12.39
N GLN A 4 -2.49 12.78 -11.07
CA GLN A 4 -1.79 13.65 -10.11
C GLN A 4 -0.56 12.93 -9.54
N ARG A 5 0.56 13.66 -9.44
CA ARG A 5 1.79 13.24 -8.75
C ARG A 5 1.84 13.88 -7.35
N ASP A 6 2.59 13.30 -6.43
CA ASP A 6 2.79 13.79 -5.05
C ASP A 6 1.49 13.99 -4.24
N VAL A 7 0.59 13.02 -4.37
CA VAL A 7 -0.70 13.02 -3.67
C VAL A 7 -0.56 12.37 -2.31
N HIS A 8 -1.01 13.06 -1.26
CA HIS A 8 -1.20 12.48 0.06
C HIS A 8 -2.69 12.27 0.32
N LEU A 9 -3.10 11.01 0.44
CA LEU A 9 -4.49 10.64 0.72
C LEU A 9 -4.72 10.60 2.23
N ASP A 10 -5.86 11.11 2.66
CA ASP A 10 -6.22 11.17 4.08
C ASP A 10 -6.71 9.81 4.61
N LYS A 11 -6.96 9.75 5.92
CA LYS A 11 -7.49 8.56 6.59
C LYS A 11 -8.80 8.06 5.98
N ASN A 12 -9.68 8.97 5.55
CA ASN A 12 -11.00 8.62 5.04
C ASN A 12 -10.90 7.80 3.75
N PHE A 13 -9.91 8.10 2.90
CA PHE A 13 -9.63 7.29 1.71
C PHE A 13 -9.42 5.81 2.07
N PHE A 14 -8.54 5.50 3.02
CA PHE A 14 -8.21 4.12 3.40
C PHE A 14 -9.32 3.39 4.16
N LEU A 15 -10.22 4.12 4.83
CA LEU A 15 -11.40 3.53 5.47
C LEU A 15 -12.49 3.13 4.46
N THR A 16 -12.55 3.81 3.32
CA THR A 16 -13.61 3.64 2.31
C THR A 16 -13.18 2.83 1.09
N HIS A 17 -11.87 2.64 0.88
CA HIS A 17 -11.31 1.91 -0.25
C HIS A 17 -10.56 0.67 0.21
N ALA A 18 -11.03 -0.50 -0.22
CA ALA A 18 -10.32 -1.75 0.02
C ALA A 18 -9.03 -1.83 -0.82
N GLN A 19 -7.99 -2.43 -0.24
CA GLN A 19 -6.75 -2.72 -0.96
C GLN A 19 -6.99 -3.63 -2.16
N LYS A 20 -6.29 -3.38 -3.27
CA LYS A 20 -6.37 -4.24 -4.47
C LYS A 20 -5.39 -5.41 -4.45
N ALA A 21 -4.25 -5.20 -3.82
CA ALA A 21 -3.22 -6.19 -3.55
C ALA A 21 -2.46 -5.79 -2.28
N ARG A 22 -1.83 -6.77 -1.63
CA ARG A 22 -1.04 -6.59 -0.40
C ARG A 22 0.00 -7.70 -0.31
N SER A 23 1.06 -7.49 0.48
CA SER A 23 1.87 -8.61 0.96
C SER A 23 1.00 -9.58 1.77
N GLU A 24 1.25 -10.88 1.62
CA GLU A 24 0.47 -11.93 2.29
C GLU A 24 0.52 -11.82 3.82
N THR A 25 1.71 -11.53 4.36
CA THR A 25 1.95 -11.40 5.80
C THR A 25 2.89 -10.25 6.09
N PHE A 26 2.74 -9.68 7.30
CA PHE A 26 3.78 -8.86 7.91
C PHE A 26 4.71 -9.80 8.67
N ILE A 27 5.98 -9.85 8.28
CA ILE A 27 6.98 -10.75 8.86
C ILE A 27 8.30 -10.01 9.05
N ASN A 28 9.04 -10.38 10.11
CA ASN A 28 10.36 -9.81 10.41
C ASN A 28 11.45 -10.46 9.55
N LEU A 29 11.39 -10.23 8.24
CA LEU A 29 12.45 -10.57 7.30
C LEU A 29 13.03 -9.28 6.73
N ARG A 30 14.29 -9.35 6.29
CA ARG A 30 14.97 -8.23 5.63
C ARG A 30 14.19 -7.70 4.42
N GLU A 31 13.54 -8.61 3.69
CA GLU A 31 12.77 -8.28 2.50
C GLU A 31 11.47 -9.09 2.47
N VAL A 32 10.38 -8.42 2.13
CA VAL A 32 9.09 -9.05 1.80
C VAL A 32 8.75 -8.65 0.37
N CYS A 33 8.77 -9.62 -0.53
CA CYS A 33 8.52 -9.41 -1.95
C CYS A 33 7.32 -10.25 -2.41
N THR A 34 6.44 -9.64 -3.20
CA THR A 34 5.31 -10.35 -3.80
C THR A 34 5.11 -9.83 -5.22
N ARG A 35 4.87 -10.76 -6.16
CA ARG A 35 4.62 -10.43 -7.56
C ARG A 35 3.12 -10.42 -7.83
N PHE A 36 2.59 -9.31 -8.31
CA PHE A 36 1.18 -9.16 -8.67
C PHE A 36 1.00 -8.97 -10.17
N LYS A 37 -0.17 -9.38 -10.67
CA LYS A 37 -0.68 -9.00 -11.99
C LYS A 37 -1.99 -8.27 -11.77
N LEU A 38 -2.00 -6.97 -12.03
CA LEU A 38 -3.17 -6.10 -11.88
C LEU A 38 -3.63 -5.60 -13.25
N PRO A 39 -4.94 -5.31 -13.42
CA PRO A 39 -5.42 -4.61 -14.60
C PRO A 39 -4.72 -3.24 -14.76
N PRO A 40 -4.61 -2.71 -15.98
CA PRO A 40 -4.10 -1.35 -16.20
C PRO A 40 -4.85 -0.33 -15.34
N GLY A 41 -4.10 0.57 -14.70
CA GLY A 41 -4.65 1.58 -13.81
C GLY A 41 -3.56 2.23 -12.96
N GLU A 42 -3.96 3.18 -12.14
CA GLU A 42 -3.09 3.85 -11.18
C GLU A 42 -3.27 3.23 -9.80
N TYR A 43 -2.15 2.87 -9.17
CA TYR A 43 -2.13 2.21 -7.86
C TYR A 43 -1.22 2.98 -6.92
N LEU A 44 -1.62 3.06 -5.65
CA LEU A 44 -0.80 3.58 -4.56
C LEU A 44 -0.20 2.40 -3.80
N ILE A 45 1.12 2.42 -3.59
CA ILE A 45 1.82 1.47 -2.72
C ILE A 45 2.06 2.16 -1.38
N VAL A 46 1.60 1.54 -0.29
CA VAL A 46 1.81 2.03 1.08
C VAL A 46 2.75 1.07 1.81
N PRO A 47 4.07 1.30 1.80
CA PRO A 47 5.00 0.53 2.62
C PRO A 47 4.84 0.94 4.10
N SER A 48 4.77 -0.04 4.99
CA SER A 48 4.60 0.20 6.44
C SER A 48 5.14 -0.96 7.26
N THR A 49 5.42 -0.68 8.53
CA THR A 49 5.62 -1.70 9.57
C THR A 49 4.27 -2.18 10.11
N PHE A 50 4.26 -3.32 10.81
CA PHE A 50 3.03 -3.84 11.41
C PHE A 50 2.51 -2.91 12.52
N GLU A 51 3.42 -2.53 13.43
CA GLU A 51 3.13 -1.57 14.50
C GLU A 51 3.50 -0.16 14.05
N PRO A 52 2.73 0.86 14.43
CA PRO A 52 3.13 2.25 14.26
C PRO A 52 4.34 2.60 15.13
N ASN A 53 5.05 3.67 14.79
CA ASN A 53 6.19 4.20 15.57
C ASN A 53 7.33 3.20 15.75
N LYS A 54 7.64 2.44 14.70
CA LYS A 54 8.86 1.65 14.60
C LYS A 54 9.87 2.46 13.78
N ASP A 55 11.05 2.67 14.37
CA ASP A 55 12.19 3.33 13.74
C ASP A 55 13.12 2.30 13.07
#